data_AF-A0A9D2UEJ7-F1
#
_entry.id   AF-A0A9D2UEJ7-F1
#
_cell.length_a   1.000
_cell.length_b   1.000
_cell.length_c   1.000
_cell.angle_alpha   90.00
_cell.angle_beta   90.00
_cell.angle_gamma   90.00
#
_symmetry.space_group_name_H-M   'P 1'
#
loop_
_entity.id
_entity.type
_entity.pdbx_description
1 polymer ?
#
loop_
_entity_poly.entity_id
_entity_poly.type
_entity_poly.pdbx_seq_one_letter_code
_entity_poly.pdbx_strand_id
1 'polypeptide(L)'
;MTSAYPPIKPNRTWFLVALGLVVAELIYLALMYPSLPQQIPVHFDLLGQATGLVEKRAWLVFGPTLLLPALLALVWFSGVAMGRMASKDARTQVYDA
;
A
#
# COMPACT_ATOMS: atom_id res chain seq x y z
N MET A 1 -33.41 3.80 -9.03
CA MET A 1 -32.31 4.80 -9.04
C MET A 1 -31.08 4.13 -9.61
N THR A 2 -30.70 4.43 -10.84
CA THR A 2 -29.48 3.89 -11.47
C THR A 2 -28.28 4.71 -11.01
N SER A 3 -27.31 4.07 -10.36
CA SER A 3 -26.01 4.68 -10.04
C SER A 3 -25.45 5.36 -11.29
N ALA A 4 -25.23 6.68 -11.23
CA ALA A 4 -24.70 7.47 -12.36
C ALA A 4 -23.24 7.13 -12.71
N TYR A 5 -22.59 6.26 -11.93
CA TYR A 5 -21.19 5.89 -12.09
C TYR A 5 -21.06 4.49 -12.71
N PRO A 6 -20.32 4.34 -13.82
CA PRO A 6 -20.01 3.03 -14.36
C PRO A 6 -19.13 2.26 -13.37
N PRO A 7 -19.33 0.93 -13.22
CA PRO A 7 -18.50 0.13 -12.34
C PRO A 7 -17.04 0.18 -12.82
N ILE A 8 -16.13 0.67 -11.96
CA ILE A 8 -14.69 0.65 -12.23
C ILE A 8 -14.26 -0.81 -12.28
N LYS A 9 -13.99 -1.32 -13.49
CA LYS A 9 -13.44 -2.67 -13.66
C LYS A 9 -11.95 -2.61 -13.30
N PRO A 10 -11.47 -3.41 -12.32
CA PRO A 10 -10.05 -3.45 -12.02
C PRO A 10 -9.27 -3.92 -13.26
N ASN A 11 -8.36 -3.09 -13.74
CA ASN A 11 -7.51 -3.43 -14.87
C ASN A 11 -6.35 -4.31 -14.38
N ARG A 12 -6.42 -5.60 -14.70
CA ARG A 12 -5.42 -6.61 -14.29
C ARG A 12 -4.02 -6.27 -14.78
N THR A 13 -3.88 -5.68 -15.96
CA THR A 13 -2.58 -5.30 -16.53
C THR A 13 -1.91 -4.23 -15.66
N TRP A 14 -2.65 -3.18 -15.28
CA TRP A 14 -2.12 -2.14 -14.41
C TRP A 14 -1.77 -2.65 -13.01
N PHE A 15 -2.56 -3.59 -12.48
CA PHE A 15 -2.22 -4.26 -11.23
C PHE A 15 -0.89 -5.03 -11.33
N LEU A 16 -0.69 -5.82 -12.39
CA LEU A 16 0.55 -6.57 -12.59
C LEU A 16 1.76 -5.65 -12.80
N VAL A 17 1.59 -4.53 -13.51
CA VAL A 17 2.63 -3.51 -13.66
C VAL A 17 3.00 -2.92 -12.30
N ALA A 18 2.02 -2.51 -11.49
CA ALA A 18 2.26 -1.98 -10.15
C ALA A 18 2.95 -3.01 -9.24
N LEU A 19 2.51 -4.28 -9.28
CA LEU A 19 3.14 -5.37 -8.54
C LEU A 19 4.59 -5.58 -8.98
N GLY A 20 4.85 -5.58 -10.29
CA GLY A 20 6.19 -5.69 -10.85
C GLY A 20 7.11 -4.57 -10.39
N LEU A 21 6.61 -3.33 -10.29
CA LEU A 21 7.38 -2.19 -9.77
C LEU A 21 7.72 -2.36 -8.29
N VAL A 22 6.79 -2.80 -7.45
CA VAL A 22 7.05 -3.08 -6.02
C VAL A 22 8.11 -4.18 -5.86
N VAL A 23 8.02 -5.25 -6.65
CA VAL A 23 9.01 -6.33 -6.63
C VAL A 23 10.38 -5.83 -7.09
N ALA A 24 10.44 -5.03 -8.16
CA ALA A 24 11.68 -4.45 -8.67
C ALA A 24 12.33 -3.52 -7.63
N GLU A 25 11.54 -2.71 -6.92
CA GLU A 25 12.01 -1.86 -5.82
C GLU A 25 12.61 -2.70 -4.69
N LEU A 26 11.95 -3.78 -4.26
CA LEU A 26 12.45 -4.67 -3.22
C LEU A 26 13.76 -5.35 -3.62
N ILE A 27 13.88 -5.78 -4.87
CA ILE A 27 15.13 -6.34 -5.41
C ILE A 27 16.23 -5.28 -5.38
N TYR A 28 15.96 -4.07 -5.87
CA TYR A 28 16.91 -2.97 -5.86
C TYR A 28 17.39 -2.64 -4.44
N LEU A 29 16.46 -2.51 -3.48
CA LEU A 29 16.78 -2.29 -2.07
C LEU A 29 17.62 -3.42 -1.50
N ALA A 30 17.30 -4.69 -1.80
CA ALA A 30 18.07 -5.85 -1.35
C ALA A 30 19.50 -5.84 -1.88
N LEU A 31 19.69 -5.45 -3.14
CA LEU A 31 21.01 -5.32 -3.76
C LEU A 31 21.81 -4.15 -3.16
N MET A 32 21.16 -3.04 -2.82
CA MET A 32 21.82 -1.87 -2.25
C MET A 32 22.03 -1.95 -0.73
N TYR A 33 21.25 -2.76 -0.02
CA TYR A 33 21.28 -2.88 1.44
C TYR A 33 22.68 -3.13 2.04
N PRO A 34 23.56 -3.95 1.45
CA PRO A 34 24.92 -4.13 1.94
C PRO A 34 25.76 -2.85 1.90
N SER A 35 25.58 -2.03 0.87
CA SER A 35 26.31 -0.77 0.67
C SER A 35 25.85 0.38 1.57
N LEU A 36 24.69 0.23 2.23
CA LEU A 36 24.19 1.26 3.14
C LEU A 36 25.10 1.40 4.37
N PRO A 37 25.38 2.64 4.80
CA PRO A 37 26.17 2.91 6.00
C PRO A 37 25.49 2.32 7.24
N GLN A 38 26.27 2.06 8.28
CA GLN A 38 25.74 1.52 9.55
C GLN A 38 24.81 2.50 10.26
N GLN A 39 24.95 3.79 10.01
CA GLN A 39 24.06 4.84 10.54
C GLN A 39 23.31 5.47 9.39
N ILE A 40 21.98 5.44 9.47
CA ILE A 40 21.07 6.00 8.46
C ILE A 40 20.39 7.24 9.06
N PRO A 41 20.44 8.39 8.38
CA PRO A 41 19.73 9.58 8.80
C PRO A 41 18.23 9.39 8.59
N VAL A 42 17.46 9.60 9.66
CA VAL A 42 16.00 9.46 9.69
C VAL A 42 15.30 10.80 9.96
N HIS A 43 16.02 11.78 10.49
CA HIS A 43 15.50 13.12 10.76
C HIS A 43 16.52 14.16 10.31
N PHE A 44 16.00 15.19 9.64
CA PHE A 44 16.74 16.35 9.18
C PHE A 44 16.17 17.60 9.82
N ASP A 45 17.03 18.55 10.18
CA ASP A 45 16.60 19.86 10.64
C ASP A 45 16.16 20.76 9.45
N LEU A 46 15.74 21.99 9.77
CA LEU A 46 15.33 22.97 8.76
C LEU A 46 16.49 23.44 7.85
N LEU A 47 17.73 23.14 8.22
CA LEU A 47 18.94 23.45 7.45
C LEU A 47 19.40 22.24 6.61
N GLY A 48 18.65 21.13 6.64
CA GLY A 48 18.97 19.90 5.93
C GLY A 48 20.08 19.07 6.58
N GLN A 49 20.48 19.38 7.81
CA GLN A 49 21.46 18.59 8.56
C GLN A 49 20.78 17.40 9.23
N ALA A 50 21.39 16.23 9.10
CA ALA A 50 20.91 15.02 9.77
C ALA A 50 21.11 15.14 11.29
N THR A 51 20.00 15.27 12.02
CA THR A 51 20.00 15.36 13.50
C THR A 51 19.58 14.07 14.18
N GLY A 52 18.89 13.18 13.45
CA GLY A 52 18.55 11.84 13.91
C GLY A 52 19.21 10.77 13.06
N LEU A 53 20.08 9.97 13.67
CA LEU A 53 20.72 8.80 13.07
C LEU A 53 20.22 7.53 13.76
N VAL A 54 19.95 6.48 12.99
CA VAL A 54 19.54 5.17 13.51
C VAL A 54 20.42 4.08 12.91
N GLU A 55 20.66 3.02 13.69
CA GLU A 55 21.38 1.85 13.21
C GLU A 55 20.67 1.19 12.03
N LYS A 56 21.47 0.74 11.06
CA LYS A 56 21.00 -0.03 9.91
C LYS A 56 20.29 -1.29 10.39
N ARG A 57 18.99 -1.37 10.12
CA ARG A 57 18.14 -2.53 10.40
C ARG A 57 17.27 -2.82 9.19
N ALA A 58 17.07 -4.10 8.88
CA ALA A 58 16.28 -4.51 7.72
C ALA A 58 14.87 -3.90 7.80
N TRP A 59 14.25 -3.91 8.98
CA TRP A 59 12.92 -3.31 9.17
C TRP A 59 12.86 -1.80 8.87
N LEU A 60 13.93 -1.05 9.16
CA LEU A 60 13.96 0.38 8.87
C LEU A 60 13.97 0.66 7.36
N VAL A 61 14.64 -0.21 6.59
CA VAL A 61 14.83 -0.04 5.13
C VAL A 61 13.68 -0.66 4.34
N PHE A 62 13.25 -1.87 4.67
CA PHE A 62 12.20 -2.59 3.95
C PHE A 62 10.79 -2.37 4.51
N GLY A 63 10.68 -1.95 5.79
CA GLY A 63 9.41 -1.77 6.48
C GLY A 63 8.46 -0.84 5.74
N PRO A 64 8.86 0.39 5.37
CA PRO A 64 7.99 1.31 4.65
C PRO A 64 7.44 0.73 3.33
N THR A 65 8.31 0.12 2.52
CA THR A 65 7.94 -0.50 1.23
C THR A 65 6.97 -1.68 1.40
N LEU A 66 7.02 -2.41 2.53
CA LEU A 66 6.07 -3.50 2.81
C LEU A 66 4.77 -3.01 3.46
N LEU A 67 4.86 -1.98 4.30
CA LEU A 67 3.76 -1.52 5.14
C LEU A 67 2.77 -0.66 4.34
N LEU A 68 3.25 0.19 3.43
CA LEU A 68 2.37 1.03 2.60
C LEU A 68 1.43 0.19 1.71
N PRO A 69 1.93 -0.79 0.91
CA PRO A 69 1.06 -1.62 0.08
C PRO A 69 0.14 -2.50 0.91
N ALA A 70 0.59 -3.00 2.07
CA ALA A 70 -0.25 -3.78 2.98
C ALA A 70 -1.42 -2.94 3.52
N LEU A 71 -1.18 -1.67 3.91
CA LEU A 71 -2.23 -0.75 4.33
C LEU A 71 -3.21 -0.43 3.19
N LEU A 72 -2.69 -0.15 1.99
CA LEU A 72 -3.54 0.12 0.82
C LEU A 72 -4.40 -1.10 0.46
N ALA A 73 -3.83 -2.31 0.53
CA ALA A 73 -4.57 -3.55 0.33
C ALA A 73 -5.66 -3.70 1.40
N LEU A 74 -5.35 -3.44 2.67
CA LEU A 74 -6.32 -3.50 3.76
C LEU A 74 -7.49 -2.53 3.53
N VAL A 75 -7.22 -1.29 3.14
CA VAL A 75 -8.25 -0.28 2.80
C VAL A 75 -9.09 -0.73 1.61
N TRP A 76 -8.46 -1.30 0.59
CA TRP A 76 -9.19 -1.82 -0.57
C TRP A 76 -10.12 -2.97 -0.19
N PHE A 77 -9.61 -3.97 0.55
CA PHE A 77 -10.40 -5.12 0.97
C PHE A 77 -11.53 -4.75 1.93
N SER A 78 -11.34 -3.78 2.83
CA SER A 78 -12.39 -3.30 3.72
C SER A 78 -13.53 -2.63 2.95
N GLY A 79 -13.21 -1.78 1.97
CA GLY A 79 -14.21 -1.18 1.07
C GLY A 79 -14.99 -2.23 0.26
N VAL A 80 -14.30 -3.24 -0.26
CA VAL A 80 -14.94 -4.37 -0.97
C VAL A 80 -15.87 -5.16 -0.04
N ALA A 81 -15.45 -5.43 1.19
CA ALA A 81 -16.26 -6.14 2.18
C ALA A 81 -17.52 -5.36 2.55
N MET A 82 -17.39 -4.05 2.82
CA MET A 82 -18.52 -3.16 3.10
C MET A 82 -19.51 -3.10 1.93
N GLY A 83 -19.02 -2.95 0.69
CA GLY A 83 -19.87 -2.96 -0.50
C GLY A 83 -20.63 -4.28 -0.68
N ARG A 84 -19.99 -5.41 -0.37
CA ARG A 84 -20.64 -6.72 -0.39
C ARG A 84 -21.75 -6.84 0.65
N MET A 85 -21.55 -6.36 1.87
CA MET A 85 -22.56 -6.38 2.93
C MET A 85 -23.76 -5.51 2.57
N ALA A 86 -23.53 -4.25 2.18
CA ALA A 86 -24.61 -3.34 1.76
C ALA A 86 -25.45 -3.90 0.58
N SER A 87 -24.81 -4.60 -0.36
CA SER A 87 -25.51 -5.24 -1.49
C SER A 87 -26.35 -6.48 -1.10
N LYS A 88 -26.03 -7.13 0.02
CA LYS A 88 -26.83 -8.24 0.56
C LYS A 88 -28.06 -7.67 1.25
N ASP A 89 -27.88 -6.69 2.13
CA ASP A 89 -28.96 -6.06 2.90
C ASP A 89 -30.04 -5.45 1.98
N ALA A 90 -29.61 -4.77 0.90
CA ALA A 90 -30.52 -4.21 -0.10
C ALA A 90 -31.32 -5.28 -0.86
N ARG A 91 -30.76 -6.50 -1.03
CA ARG A 91 -31.45 -7.60 -1.72
C ARG A 91 -32.49 -8.26 -0.84
N THR A 92 -32.22 -8.40 0.46
CA THR A 92 -33.18 -8.95 1.43
C THR A 92 -34.40 -8.04 1.55
N GLN A 93 -34.19 -6.72 1.66
CA GLN A 93 -35.29 -5.74 1.73
C GLN A 93 -36.25 -5.75 0.52
N VAL A 94 -35.76 -6.08 -0.68
CA VAL A 94 -36.59 -6.17 -1.89
C VAL A 94 -37.42 -7.46 -1.93
N TYR A 95 -36.98 -8.53 -1.26
CA TYR A 95 -37.70 -9.80 -1.22
C TYR A 95 -38.77 -9.85 -0.13
N ASP A 96 -38.60 -9.02 0.91
CA ASP A 96 -39.53 -8.91 2.05
C ASP A 96 -40.62 -7.83 1.84
N ALA A 97 -40.61 -7.11 0.71
CA ALA A 97 -41.55 -6.05 0.34
C ALA A 97 -42.47 -6.48 -0.81
#